data_AF-A0A2U6X502-F1
#
_entry.id   AF-A0A2U6X502-F1
#
_cell.length_a   1.000
_cell.length_b   1.000
_cell.length_c   1.000
_cell.angle_alpha   90.00
_cell.angle_beta   90.00
_cell.angle_gamma   90.00
#
_symmetry.space_group_name_H-M   'P 1'
#
loop_
_entity.id
_entity.type
_entity.pdbx_description
1 polymer ?
#
loop_
_entity_poly.entity_id
_entity_poly.type
_entity_poly.pdbx_seq_one_letter_code
_entity_poly.pdbx_strand_id
1 'polypeptide(L)' 'FTFHFVLPFIIAALVLVHIIYLHQTGSSNPLGVSSGLDKVPFHPYFTYKDIVGGLAILGPIFLVVLLDPYLLGDPENFNP' A
#
# COMPACT_ATOMS: atom_id res chain seq x y z
N PHE A 1 9.06 -22.72 -0.24
CA PHE A 1 10.06 -21.77 0.30
C PHE A 1 10.72 -20.92 -0.78
N THR A 2 11.50 -21.49 -1.71
CA THR A 2 12.28 -20.72 -2.71
C THR A 2 11.47 -19.70 -3.51
N PHE A 3 10.29 -20.08 -4.03
CA PHE A 3 9.42 -19.12 -4.74
C PHE A 3 8.84 -18.06 -3.82
N HIS A 4 8.38 -18.42 -2.62
CA HIS A 4 7.88 -17.46 -1.64
C HIS A 4 8.92 -16.40 -1.27
N PHE A 5 10.20 -16.77 -1.23
CA PHE A 5 11.29 -15.83 -1.00
C PHE A 5 11.55 -14.91 -2.19
N VAL A 6 11.60 -15.45 -3.42
CA VAL A 6 11.94 -14.68 -4.62
C VAL A 6 10.81 -13.77 -5.11
N LEU A 7 9.56 -14.21 -5.03
CA LEU A 7 8.40 -13.49 -5.58
C LEU A 7 8.21 -12.06 -5.03
N PRO A 8 8.36 -11.77 -3.72
CA PRO A 8 8.27 -10.42 -3.19
C PRO A 8 9.24 -9.43 -3.85
N PHE A 9 10.46 -9.86 -4.21
CA PHE A 9 11.44 -9.00 -4.89
C PHE A 9 11.06 -8.74 -6.35
N ILE A 10 10.49 -9.75 -7.02
CA ILE A 10 9.93 -9.57 -8.36
C ILE A 10 8.78 -8.56 -8.31
N ILE A 11 7.88 -8.67 -7.33
CA ILE A 11 6.79 -7.72 -7.12
C ILE A 11 7.34 -6.30 -6.85
N ALA A 12 8.37 -6.16 -6.02
CA ALA A 12 9.01 -4.86 -5.78
C ALA A 12 9.57 -4.24 -7.07
N ALA A 13 10.20 -5.03 -7.94
CA ALA A 13 10.66 -4.55 -9.25
C ALA A 13 9.49 -4.13 -10.16
N LEU A 14 8.38 -4.89 -10.17
CA LEU A 14 7.18 -4.52 -10.92
C LEU A 14 6.52 -3.24 -10.38
N VAL A 15 6.54 -3.01 -9.06
CA VAL A 15 6.06 -1.77 -8.43
C VAL A 15 6.89 -0.57 -8.92
N LEU A 16 8.22 -0.70 -9.04
CA LEU A 16 9.05 0.37 -9.60
C LEU A 16 8.68 0.68 -11.05
N VAL A 17 8.52 -0.34 -11.89
CA VAL A 17 8.07 -0.16 -13.29
C VAL A 17 6.72 0.55 -13.33
N HIS A 18 5.77 0.11 -12.51
CA HIS A 18 4.45 0.73 -12.40
C HIS A 18 4.54 2.22 -12.02
N ILE A 19 5.36 2.56 -11.01
CA ILE A 19 5.55 3.94 -10.55
C ILE A 19 6.21 4.79 -11.63
N ILE A 20 7.18 4.28 -12.39
CA ILE A 20 7.83 5.02 -13.48
C ILE A 20 6.79 5.42 -14.54
N TYR A 21 5.93 4.50 -14.97
CA TYR A 21 4.88 4.81 -15.94
C TYR A 21 3.84 5.79 -15.38
N LEU A 22 3.47 5.66 -14.10
CA LEU A 22 2.60 6.65 -13.44
C LEU A 22 3.23 8.05 -13.42
N HIS A 23 4.55 8.16 -13.26
CA HIS A 23 5.24 9.46 -13.27
C HIS A 23 5.30 10.12 -14.66
N GLN A 24 5.16 9.34 -15.74
CA GLN A 24 5.13 9.91 -17.10
C GLN A 24 3.83 10.68 -17.37
N THR A 25 2.70 10.21 -16.84
CA THR A 25 1.37 10.82 -17.06
C THR A 25 0.88 11.64 -15.86
N GLY A 26 1.34 11.31 -14.66
CA GLY A 26 0.79 11.79 -13.40
C GLY A 26 -0.51 11.08 -13.00
N SER A 27 -0.98 11.32 -11.78
CA SER A 27 -2.24 10.78 -11.30
C SER A 27 -3.45 11.44 -11.97
N SER A 28 -4.51 10.66 -12.18
CA SER A 28 -5.84 11.21 -12.51
C SER A 28 -6.47 11.86 -11.28
N ASN A 29 -7.64 12.47 -11.47
CA ASN A 29 -8.45 13.04 -10.39
C ASN A 29 -9.90 12.53 -10.49
N PRO A 30 -10.72 12.67 -9.43
CA PRO A 30 -12.08 12.14 -9.40
C PRO A 30 -13.02 12.66 -10.50
N LEU A 31 -12.74 13.84 -11.08
CA LEU A 31 -13.53 14.41 -12.16
C LEU A 31 -13.12 13.87 -13.54
N GLY A 32 -11.98 13.16 -13.63
CA GLY A 32 -11.48 12.59 -14.89
C GLY A 32 -11.01 13.62 -15.93
N VAL A 33 -10.94 14.90 -15.56
CA VAL A 33 -10.45 15.99 -16.44
C VAL A 33 -8.97 16.27 -16.21
N SER A 34 -8.34 17.11 -17.03
CA SER A 34 -6.93 17.48 -16.83
C SER A 34 -6.72 18.28 -15.53
N SER A 35 -5.84 17.81 -14.65
CA SER A 35 -5.42 18.55 -13.44
C SER A 35 -4.39 19.66 -13.72
N GLY A 36 -4.03 19.92 -14.98
CA GLY A 36 -2.87 20.76 -15.34
C GLY A 36 -2.90 22.19 -14.77
N LEU A 37 -4.10 22.74 -14.54
CA LEU A 37 -4.29 24.10 -14.03
C LEU A 37 -4.24 24.20 -12.49
N ASP A 38 -4.36 23.07 -11.77
CA ASP A 38 -4.48 23.04 -10.31
C ASP A 38 -3.65 21.87 -9.72
N LYS A 39 -2.33 21.94 -9.94
CA LYS A 39 -1.38 21.01 -9.33
C LYS A 39 -0.82 21.62 -8.05
N VAL A 40 -0.87 20.84 -6.98
CA VAL A 40 -0.13 21.10 -5.73
C VAL A 40 1.08 20.18 -5.63
N PRO A 41 2.17 20.59 -4.95
CA PRO A 41 3.31 19.70 -4.72
C PRO A 41 2.92 18.49 -3.85
N PHE A 42 3.63 17.38 -3.99
CA PHE A 42 3.36 16.18 -3.18
C PHE A 42 3.59 16.44 -1.69
N HIS A 43 4.72 17.06 -1.34
CA HIS A 43 4.99 17.54 0.01
C HIS A 43 4.58 19.01 0.14
N PRO A 44 3.87 19.42 1.21
CA PRO A 44 3.50 18.62 2.38
C PRO A 44 2.16 17.87 2.26
N TYR A 45 1.34 18.22 1.26
CA TYR A 45 -0.08 17.87 1.19
C TYR A 45 -0.35 16.36 1.22
N PHE A 46 0.19 15.63 0.25
CA PHE A 46 -0.01 14.19 0.15
C PHE A 46 0.88 13.43 1.14
N THR A 47 2.06 13.94 1.49
CA THR A 47 2.90 13.32 2.54
C THR A 47 2.15 13.17 3.86
N TYR A 48 1.53 14.24 4.38
CA TYR A 48 0.78 14.14 5.63
C TYR A 48 -0.52 13.35 5.49
N LYS A 49 -1.22 13.48 4.35
CA LYS A 49 -2.40 12.66 4.06
C LYS A 49 -2.07 11.17 4.10
N ASP A 50 -0.95 10.77 3.50
CA ASP A 50 -0.50 9.38 3.45
C ASP A 50 -0.04 8.87 4.82
N ILE A 51 0.59 9.72 5.66
CA ILE A 51 0.91 9.36 7.05
C ILE A 51 -0.38 9.05 7.84
N VAL A 52 -1.41 9.89 7.72
CA VAL A 52 -2.70 9.64 8.38
C VAL A 52 -3.33 8.34 7.86
N GLY A 53 -3.30 8.11 6.54
CA GLY A 53 -3.76 6.85 5.95
C GLY A 53 -2.97 5.63 6.45
N GLY A 54 -1.65 5.74 6.57
CA GLY A 54 -0.78 4.71 7.11
C GLY A 54 -1.14 4.36 8.56
N LEU A 55 -1.37 5.35 9.42
CA LEU A 55 -1.82 5.14 10.79
C LEU A 55 -3.22 4.49 10.85
N ALA A 56 -4.13 4.87 9.94
CA ALA A 56 -5.44 4.27 9.84
C ALA A 56 -5.40 2.77 9.44
N ILE A 57 -4.40 2.35 8.66
CA ILE A 57 -4.17 0.93 8.32
C ILE A 57 -3.46 0.18 9.44
N LEU A 58 -2.46 0.80 10.08
CA LEU A 58 -1.70 0.18 11.17
C LEU A 58 -2.56 -0.07 12.41
N GLY A 59 -3.53 0.79 12.71
CA GLY A 59 -4.42 0.64 13.86
C GLY A 59 -5.11 -0.73 13.92
N PRO A 60 -5.92 -1.10 12.91
CA PRO A 60 -6.55 -2.42 12.85
C PRO A 60 -5.55 -3.58 12.87
N ILE A 61 -4.40 -3.45 12.20
CA ILE A 61 -3.36 -4.49 12.22
C ILE A 61 -2.87 -4.73 13.66
N PHE A 62 -2.59 -3.67 14.42
CA PHE A 62 -2.19 -3.80 15.82
C PHE A 62 -3.30 -4.39 16.69
N LEU A 63 -4.57 -4.05 16.46
CA LEU A 63 -5.67 -4.65 17.20
C LEU A 63 -5.74 -6.16 16.96
N VAL A 64 -5.61 -6.63 15.72
CA VAL A 64 -5.58 -8.06 15.41
C VAL A 64 -4.38 -8.71 16.11
N VAL A 65 -3.17 -8.19 15.92
CA VAL A 65 -1.95 -8.81 16.47
C VAL A 65 -1.93 -8.83 18.01
N LEU A 66 -2.44 -7.79 18.68
CA LEU A 66 -2.34 -7.65 20.13
C LEU A 66 -3.54 -8.21 20.90
N LEU A 67 -4.74 -8.21 20.32
CA LEU A 67 -5.95 -8.64 21.01
C LEU A 67 -6.42 -10.04 20.61
N ASP A 68 -6.31 -10.39 19.33
CA ASP A 68 -6.74 -11.71 18.81
C ASP A 68 -5.90 -12.13 17.57
N PRO A 69 -4.66 -12.61 17.78
CA PRO A 69 -3.72 -12.86 16.69
C PRO A 69 -4.14 -14.01 15.76
N TYR A 70 -5.13 -14.81 16.16
CA TYR A 70 -5.64 -15.93 15.36
C TYR A 70 -6.99 -15.66 14.72
N LEU A 71 -7.57 -14.46 14.90
CA LEU A 71 -8.87 -14.06 14.35
C LEU A 71 -9.03 -14.37 12.85
N LEU A 72 -7.93 -14.25 12.09
CA LEU A 72 -7.92 -14.45 10.63
C LEU A 72 -7.21 -15.76 10.20
N GLY A 73 -6.86 -16.62 11.15
CA GLY A 73 -6.17 -17.88 10.91
C GLY A 73 -7.11 -19.09 10.89
N ASP A 74 -6.57 -20.24 10.48
CA ASP A 74 -7.25 -21.54 10.55
C ASP A 74 -6.66 -22.36 11.71
N PRO A 75 -7.45 -22.75 12.73
CA PRO A 75 -6.99 -23.58 13.84
C PRO A 75 -6.36 -24.91 13.42
N GLU A 76 -6.73 -25.47 12.26
CA GLU A 76 -6.15 -26.75 11.79
C GLU A 76 -4.66 -26.62 11.45
N ASN A 77 -4.16 -25.42 11.17
CA ASN A 77 -2.72 -25.19 10.93
C ASN A 77 -1.85 -25.36 12.19
N PHE A 78 -2.44 -25.59 13.38
CA PHE A 78 -1.70 -25.99 14.57
C PHE A 78 -1.45 -27.50 14.68
N ASN A 79 -2.08 -28.30 13.81
CA ASN A 79 -1.90 -29.75 13.75
C ASN A 79 -0.78 -30.10 12.75
N PRO A 80 0.32 -30.78 13.17
CA PRO A 80 1.43 -31.15 12.29
C PRO A 80 1.11 -32.21 11.23
#